data_AF-A0A1I0YF20-F1
#
_entry.id   AF-A0A1I0YF20-F1
#
_cell.length_a   1.000
_cell.length_b   1.000
_cell.length_c   1.000
_cell.angle_alpha   90.00
_cell.angle_beta   90.00
_cell.angle_gamma   90.00
#
_symmetry.space_group_name_H-M   'P 1'
#
loop_
_entity.id
_entity.type
_entity.pdbx_description
1 polymer ?
#
loop_
_entity_poly.entity_id
_entity_poly.type
_entity_poly.pdbx_seq_one_letter_code
_entity_poly.pdbx_strand_id
1 'polypeptide(L)'
;MSDKTFKITSVSEESRWIFLCYDEWDVEESDSFIELLKLVRADLKGDLKDLGMNRYTFNNDPLKLIYQWDSIFGIVVEYQDNKNAALDYLNRIISIP
;
A
#
# COMPACT_ATOMS: atom_id res chain seq x y z
N MET A 1 -22.64 -3.87 -7.73
CA MET A 1 -21.35 -4.47 -8.10
C MET A 1 -20.33 -3.40 -7.79
N SER A 2 -19.65 -3.52 -6.66
CA SER A 2 -18.55 -2.60 -6.34
C SER A 2 -17.41 -2.97 -7.28
N ASP A 3 -16.95 -2.01 -8.09
CA ASP A 3 -15.76 -2.20 -8.89
C ASP A 3 -14.59 -2.48 -7.93
N LYS A 4 -14.04 -3.69 -8.00
CA LYS A 4 -12.92 -4.14 -7.17
C LYS A 4 -11.66 -3.40 -7.62
N THR A 5 -11.38 -2.26 -7.00
CA THR A 5 -10.25 -1.41 -7.38
C THR A 5 -9.75 -0.65 -6.18
N PHE A 6 -8.43 -0.65 -6.01
CA PHE A 6 -7.75 0.11 -4.98
C PHE A 6 -8.01 1.62 -5.10
N LYS A 7 -8.28 2.26 -3.98
CA LYS A 7 -8.47 3.71 -3.86
C LYS A 7 -7.77 4.22 -2.61
N ILE A 8 -7.13 5.38 -2.72
CA ILE A 8 -6.64 6.12 -1.55
C ILE A 8 -7.84 6.81 -0.90
N THR A 9 -8.08 6.51 0.37
CA THR A 9 -9.25 7.04 1.11
C THR A 9 -8.88 8.11 2.12
N SER A 10 -7.66 8.07 2.65
CA SER A 10 -7.19 9.05 3.63
C SER A 10 -5.67 9.18 3.60
N VAL A 11 -5.18 10.36 3.98
CA VAL A 11 -3.76 10.69 4.08
C VAL A 11 -3.53 11.47 5.38
N SER A 12 -2.64 10.98 6.23
CA SER A 12 -2.20 11.67 7.44
C SER A 12 -0.79 12.21 7.25
N GLU A 13 -0.66 13.54 7.21
CA GLU A 13 0.66 14.19 7.09
C GLU A 13 1.47 14.12 8.38
N GLU A 14 0.79 14.22 9.52
CA GLU A 14 1.40 14.19 10.84
C GLU A 14 1.97 12.80 11.15
N SER A 15 1.19 11.75 10.90
CA SER A 15 1.60 10.35 11.15
C SER A 15 2.30 9.70 9.96
N ARG A 16 2.33 10.36 8.80
CA ARG A 16 2.95 9.91 7.55
C ARG A 16 2.39 8.60 7.00
N TRP A 17 1.06 8.47 7.00
CA TRP A 17 0.35 7.29 6.53
C TRP A 17 -0.63 7.60 5.41
N ILE A 18 -0.78 6.66 4.49
CA ILE A 18 -1.74 6.67 3.39
C ILE A 18 -2.61 5.42 3.53
N PHE A 19 -3.92 5.61 3.60
CA PHE A 19 -4.89 4.52 3.69
C PHE A 19 -5.37 4.12 2.29
N LEU A 20 -5.36 2.83 2.03
CA LEU A 20 -5.84 2.21 0.80
C LEU A 20 -7.02 1.29 1.11
N CYS A 21 -7.99 1.25 0.20
CA CYS A 21 -9.18 0.41 0.28
C CYS A 21 -9.46 -0.18 -1.10
N TYR A 22 -9.70 -1.49 -1.18
CA TYR A 22 -10.01 -2.23 -2.40
C TYR A 22 -11.52 -2.40 -2.62
N ASP A 23 -12.27 -2.63 -1.55
CA ASP A 23 -13.73 -2.59 -1.50
C ASP A 23 -14.24 -2.25 -0.08
N GLU A 24 -15.56 -2.20 0.09
CA GLU A 24 -16.19 -1.84 1.37
C GLU A 24 -15.99 -2.86 2.51
N TRP A 25 -15.47 -4.06 2.20
CA TRP A 25 -15.23 -5.18 3.13
C TRP A 25 -13.74 -5.48 3.33
N ASP A 26 -12.86 -4.66 2.77
CA ASP A 26 -11.42 -4.89 2.63
C ASP A 26 -10.62 -4.98 3.95
N VAL A 27 -11.24 -4.63 5.08
CA VAL A 27 -10.65 -4.77 6.41
C VAL A 27 -10.67 -6.23 6.90
N GLU A 28 -11.54 -7.08 6.34
CA GLU A 28 -11.72 -8.47 6.77
C GLU A 28 -10.83 -9.46 6.00
N GLU A 29 -10.33 -9.09 4.82
CA GLU A 29 -9.57 -9.96 3.93
C GLU A 29 -8.17 -9.40 3.63
N SER A 30 -7.14 -10.24 3.79
CA SER A 30 -5.74 -9.84 3.48
C SER A 30 -5.38 -10.01 2.00
N ASP A 31 -6.30 -10.53 1.17
CA ASP A 31 -6.04 -10.88 -0.22
C ASP A 31 -5.71 -9.64 -1.07
N SER A 32 -6.42 -8.54 -0.85
CA SER A 32 -6.14 -7.25 -1.46
C SER A 32 -4.76 -6.71 -1.08
N PHE A 33 -4.34 -6.89 0.17
CA PHE A 33 -3.00 -6.52 0.59
C PHE A 33 -1.92 -7.32 -0.14
N ILE A 34 -2.13 -8.62 -0.29
CA ILE A 34 -1.23 -9.50 -1.05
C ILE A 34 -1.18 -9.08 -2.52
N GLU A 35 -2.32 -8.74 -3.13
CA GLU A 35 -2.38 -8.21 -4.50
C GLU A 35 -1.61 -6.89 -4.65
N LEU A 36 -1.76 -5.95 -3.71
CA LEU A 36 -0.97 -4.71 -3.70
C LEU A 36 0.54 -5.00 -3.67
N LEU A 37 0.99 -5.91 -2.79
CA LEU A 37 2.41 -6.30 -2.73
C LEU A 37 2.89 -6.92 -4.05
N LYS A 38 2.07 -7.70 -4.75
CA LYS A 38 2.41 -8.24 -6.07
C LYS A 38 2.58 -7.14 -7.12
N LEU A 39 1.67 -6.16 -7.16
CA LEU A 39 1.76 -5.02 -8.08
C LEU A 39 3.04 -4.21 -7.85
N VAL A 40 3.33 -3.88 -6.59
CA VAL A 40 4.56 -3.17 -6.21
C VAL A 40 5.81 -3.98 -6.56
N ARG A 41 5.80 -5.29 -6.30
CA ARG A 41 6.92 -6.18 -6.66
C ARG A 41 7.17 -6.20 -8.17
N ALA A 42 6.12 -6.24 -8.96
CA ALA A 42 6.21 -6.25 -10.42
C ALA A 42 6.84 -4.95 -10.96
N ASP A 43 6.48 -3.81 -10.36
CA ASP A 43 7.01 -2.50 -10.73
C ASP A 43 8.48 -2.32 -10.32
N LEU A 44 8.80 -2.57 -9.04
CA LEU A 44 10.14 -2.36 -8.49
C LEU A 44 11.14 -3.43 -8.89
N LYS A 45 10.68 -4.59 -9.37
CA LYS A 45 11.49 -5.81 -9.59
C LYS A 45 12.37 -6.13 -8.38
N GLY A 46 11.87 -5.81 -7.18
CA GLY A 46 12.60 -5.87 -5.93
C GLY A 46 12.26 -7.10 -5.10
N ASP A 47 13.14 -7.43 -4.17
CA ASP A 47 12.88 -8.44 -3.17
C ASP A 47 12.06 -7.85 -2.02
N LEU A 48 10.98 -8.54 -1.68
CA LEU A 48 10.13 -8.25 -0.54
C LEU A 48 10.91 -8.56 0.75
N LYS A 49 10.91 -7.62 1.68
CA LYS A 49 11.51 -7.74 3.00
C LYS A 49 10.41 -7.64 4.06
N ASP A 50 10.28 -8.69 4.85
CA ASP A 50 9.42 -8.73 6.04
C ASP A 50 10.03 -7.91 7.18
N LEU A 51 9.24 -7.05 7.79
CA LEU A 51 9.59 -6.22 8.94
C LEU A 51 8.88 -6.67 10.23
N GLY A 52 8.08 -7.74 10.17
CA GLY A 52 7.24 -8.24 11.24
C GLY A 52 5.90 -7.51 11.35
N MET A 53 4.97 -8.08 12.12
CA MET A 53 3.66 -7.46 12.40
C MET A 53 2.87 -7.09 11.13
N ASN A 54 2.90 -7.95 10.10
CA ASN A 54 2.26 -7.72 8.80
C ASN A 54 2.77 -6.48 8.05
N ARG A 55 4.03 -6.07 8.30
CA ARG A 55 4.69 -4.94 7.64
C ARG A 55 5.77 -5.43 6.69
N TYR A 56 5.79 -4.86 5.49
CA TYR A 56 6.70 -5.24 4.44
C TYR A 56 7.29 -4.01 3.74
N THR A 57 8.49 -4.15 3.21
CA THR A 57 9.12 -3.14 2.34
C THR A 57 9.84 -3.84 1.19
N PHE A 58 10.35 -3.08 0.22
CA PHE A 58 11.13 -3.62 -0.89
C PHE A 58 12.54 -3.04 -0.88
N ASN A 59 13.56 -3.89 -1.02
CA ASN A 59 14.96 -3.46 -0.94
C ASN A 59 15.34 -2.38 -1.98
N ASN A 60 14.67 -2.40 -3.13
CA ASN A 60 14.90 -1.47 -4.23
C ASN A 60 13.89 -0.31 -4.26
N ASP A 61 13.09 -0.13 -3.22
CA ASP A 61 12.13 0.97 -3.15
C ASP A 61 12.84 2.31 -2.88
N PRO A 62 12.89 3.24 -3.85
CA PRO A 62 13.54 4.53 -3.65
C PRO A 62 12.80 5.42 -2.65
N LEU A 63 11.50 5.19 -2.45
CA LEU A 63 10.65 5.93 -1.52
C LEU A 63 10.65 5.31 -0.12
N LYS A 64 11.23 4.11 0.02
CA LYS A 64 11.31 3.35 1.28
C LYS A 64 9.94 3.21 1.95
N LEU A 65 8.91 2.93 1.16
CA LEU A 65 7.56 2.74 1.66
C LEU A 65 7.47 1.47 2.50
N ILE A 66 6.63 1.53 3.53
CA ILE A 66 6.29 0.38 4.35
C ILE A 66 4.82 0.08 4.12
N TYR A 67 4.55 -1.12 3.64
CA TYR A 67 3.21 -1.63 3.38
C TYR A 67 2.79 -2.46 4.58
N GLN A 68 1.66 -2.09 5.20
CA GLN A 68 1.13 -2.75 6.38
C GLN A 68 -0.31 -3.19 6.12
N TRP A 69 -0.64 -4.39 6.61
CA TRP A 69 -2.03 -4.80 6.77
C TRP A 69 -2.42 -4.82 8.25
N ASP A 70 -3.58 -4.23 8.54
CA ASP A 70 -4.16 -4.17 9.86
C ASP A 70 -5.63 -4.63 9.78
N SER A 71 -6.03 -5.58 10.63
CA SER A 71 -7.40 -6.13 10.60
C SER A 71 -8.49 -5.15 11.03
N ILE A 72 -8.13 -3.99 11.58
CA ILE A 72 -9.06 -2.93 12.01
C ILE A 72 -9.14 -1.83 10.95
N PHE A 73 -8.00 -1.54 10.28
CA PHE A 73 -7.88 -0.39 9.39
C PHE A 73 -7.66 -0.73 7.91
N GLY A 74 -7.46 -2.01 7.58
CA GLY A 74 -7.16 -2.47 6.23
C GLY A 74 -5.71 -2.18 5.85
N ILE A 75 -5.50 -1.65 4.64
CA ILE A 75 -4.17 -1.41 4.09
C ILE A 75 -3.67 -0.01 4.46
N VAL A 76 -2.49 0.04 5.06
CA VAL A 76 -1.78 1.27 5.41
C VAL A 76 -0.42 1.30 4.74
N VAL A 77 -0.07 2.42 4.12
CA VAL A 77 1.25 2.66 3.55
C VAL A 77 1.92 3.81 4.27
N GLU A 78 3.05 3.52 4.91
CA GLU A 78 3.87 4.53 5.57
C GLU A 78 4.90 5.10 4.60
N TYR A 79 5.05 6.42 4.60
CA TYR A 79 6.06 7.12 3.80
C TYR A 79 7.04 7.87 4.71
N GLN A 80 8.30 8.03 4.28
CA GLN A 80 9.30 8.71 5.10
C GLN A 80 9.30 10.21 4.88
N ASP A 81 9.64 10.67 3.68
CA ASP A 81 10.02 12.08 3.49
C ASP A 81 9.13 12.82 2.48
N ASN A 82 8.68 12.16 1.42
CA ASN A 82 7.98 12.83 0.32
C ASN A 82 6.58 12.24 0.11
N LYS A 83 5.60 12.84 0.78
CA LYS A 83 4.17 12.51 0.65
C LYS A 83 3.71 12.53 -0.81
N ASN A 84 4.05 13.58 -1.56
CA ASN A 84 3.57 13.73 -2.93
C ASN A 84 4.16 12.65 -3.84
N ALA A 85 5.45 12.35 -3.71
CA ALA A 85 6.05 11.24 -4.46
C ALA A 85 5.44 9.88 -4.09
N ALA A 86 5.11 9.66 -2.82
CA ALA A 86 4.40 8.45 -2.38
C ALA A 86 2.99 8.37 -2.98
N LEU A 87 2.23 9.47 -2.97
CA LEU A 87 0.90 9.53 -3.58
C LEU A 87 0.95 9.33 -5.10
N ASP A 88 1.86 9.99 -5.79
CA ASP A 88 2.04 9.86 -7.23
C ASP A 88 2.40 8.42 -7.60
N TYR A 89 3.30 7.81 -6.83
CA TYR A 89 3.67 6.40 -6.99
C TYR A 89 2.48 5.47 -6.76
N LEU A 90 1.78 5.60 -5.63
CA LEU A 90 0.66 4.74 -5.29
C LEU A 90 -0.48 4.88 -6.30
N ASN A 91 -0.87 6.10 -6.69
CA ASN A 91 -1.89 6.35 -7.70
C ASN A 91 -1.54 5.67 -9.03
N ARG A 92 -0.27 5.68 -9.44
CA ARG A 92 0.18 4.99 -10.65
C ARG A 92 0.07 3.48 -10.50
N ILE A 93 0.52 2.90 -9.38
CA ILE A 93 0.51 1.45 -9.13
C ILE A 93 -0.92 0.90 -9.07
N ILE A 94 -1.81 1.58 -8.37
CA ILE A 94 -3.18 1.12 -8.15
C ILE A 94 -4.10 1.32 -9.35
N SER A 95 -3.66 2.10 -10.34
CA SER A 95 -4.39 2.33 -11.60
C SER A 95 -3.97 1.36 -12.72
N ILE A 96 -3.05 0.41 -12.44
CA ILE A 96 -2.67 -0.61 -13.41
C ILE A 96 -3.86 -1.59 -13.55
N PRO A 97 -4.41 -1.78 -14.77
CA PRO A 97 -5.57 -2.63 -15.00
C PRO A 97 -5.29 -4.12 -14.81
#